data_AF-A0A2G2VE43-F1
#
_entry.id   AF-A0A2G2VE43-F1
#
_cell.length_a   1.000
_cell.length_b   1.000
_cell.length_c   1.000
_cell.angle_alpha   90.00
_cell.angle_beta   90.00
_cell.angle_gamma   90.00
#
_symmetry.space_group_name_H-M   'P 1'
#
loop_
_entity.id
_entity.type
_entity.pdbx_description
1 polymer ?
#
loop_
_entity_poly.entity_id
_entity_poly.type
_entity_poly.pdbx_seq_one_letter_code
_entity_poly.pdbx_strand_id
1 'polypeptide(L)'
;MITDILMLPESINGQPNYYAILNVPNYSDDQQVMLNNFKSFMELFKSNTRDYSRLANEAFMLVMRAYGVLANLSDKVRFDDELRMRRASDLLFHHPILQAGS
;
A
#
# COMPACT_ATOMS: atom_id res chain seq x y z
N MET A 1 16.19 3.37 -12.89
CA MET A 1 15.33 2.28 -13.40
C MET A 1 14.01 2.36 -12.66
N ILE A 2 12.87 2.29 -13.37
CA ILE A 2 11.51 2.39 -12.80
C ILE A 2 11.04 1.07 -12.14
N THR A 3 11.85 0.02 -12.21
CA THR A 3 11.50 -1.33 -11.75
C THR A 3 11.28 -1.46 -10.24
N ASP A 4 11.82 -0.57 -9.41
CA ASP A 4 11.57 -0.60 -7.96
C ASP A 4 10.18 -0.07 -7.57
N ILE A 5 9.52 0.70 -8.44
CA ILE A 5 8.12 1.15 -8.23
C ILE A 5 7.13 0.01 -8.53
N LEU A 6 7.55 -1.02 -9.29
CA LEU A 6 6.71 -2.14 -9.70
C LEU A 6 6.81 -3.36 -8.78
N MET A 7 7.77 -3.41 -7.84
CA MET A 7 7.72 -4.35 -6.73
C MET A 7 6.86 -3.75 -5.62
N LEU A 8 5.54 -3.73 -5.82
CA LEU A 8 4.59 -3.47 -4.74
C LEU A 8 4.92 -4.44 -3.59
N PRO A 9 5.37 -3.95 -2.43
CA PRO A 9 5.60 -4.81 -1.27
C PRO A 9 4.25 -5.36 -0.82
N GLU A 10 4.15 -6.69 -0.83
CA GLU A 10 3.10 -7.49 -0.19
C GLU A 10 1.67 -7.03 -0.51
N SER A 11 1.11 -7.54 -1.61
CA SER A 11 -0.34 -7.69 -1.67
C SER A 11 -0.76 -8.65 -0.56
N ILE A 12 -1.28 -8.12 0.54
CA ILE A 12 -1.78 -8.96 1.63
C ILE A 12 -3.18 -9.43 1.20
N ASN A 13 -3.31 -10.72 0.87
CA ASN A 13 -4.55 -11.34 0.40
C ASN A 13 -5.20 -10.61 -0.79
N GLY A 14 -4.40 -10.22 -1.78
CA GLY A 14 -4.86 -9.63 -3.04
C GLY A 14 -5.29 -8.16 -2.97
N GLN A 15 -5.18 -7.51 -1.80
CA GLN A 15 -5.41 -6.07 -1.67
C GLN A 15 -4.09 -5.31 -1.51
N PRO A 16 -3.99 -4.11 -2.12
CA PRO A 16 -2.80 -3.28 -2.02
C PRO A 16 -2.61 -2.71 -0.62
N ASN A 17 -1.38 -2.70 -0.12
CA ASN A 17 -1.02 -1.97 1.09
C ASN A 17 -0.90 -0.47 0.77
N TYR A 18 -1.86 0.34 1.23
CA TYR A 18 -1.88 1.78 0.98
C TYR A 18 -0.71 2.54 1.62
N TYR A 19 -0.14 2.06 2.73
CA TYR A 19 1.06 2.68 3.31
C TYR A 19 2.27 2.49 2.40
N ALA A 20 2.42 1.29 1.85
CA ALA A 20 3.49 0.98 0.90
C ALA A 20 3.35 1.79 -0.40
N ILE A 21 2.12 1.96 -0.90
CA ILE A 21 1.85 2.81 -2.08
C ILE A 21 2.26 4.27 -1.83
N LEU A 22 2.01 4.81 -0.64
CA LEU A 22 2.44 6.17 -0.28
C LEU A 22 3.88 6.24 0.24
N ASN A 23 4.63 5.14 0.18
CA ASN A 23 6.01 5.06 0.65
C ASN A 23 6.17 5.56 2.09
N VAL A 24 5.31 5.08 2.99
CA VAL A 24 5.37 5.36 4.44
C VAL A 24 5.33 4.06 5.23
N PRO A 25 5.85 4.04 6.48
CA PRO A 25 5.72 2.88 7.35
C PRO A 25 4.26 2.51 7.61
N ASN A 26 3.98 1.21 7.77
CA ASN A 26 2.65 0.75 8.15
C ASN A 26 2.21 1.39 9.46
N TYR A 27 0.92 1.75 9.52
CA TYR A 27 0.31 2.42 10.67
C TYR A 27 0.90 3.80 10.99
N SER A 28 1.62 4.42 10.05
CA SER A 28 2.08 5.81 10.22
C SER A 28 0.90 6.72 10.53
N ASP A 29 1.09 7.65 11.46
CA ASP A 29 0.16 8.74 11.76
C ASP A 29 0.67 10.10 11.25
N ASP A 30 1.83 10.12 10.57
CA ASP A 30 2.41 11.33 10.00
C ASP A 30 1.69 11.75 8.71
N GLN A 31 0.59 12.49 8.89
CA GLN A 31 -0.24 13.01 7.80
C GLN A 31 0.52 13.96 6.88
N GLN A 32 1.54 14.67 7.39
CA GLN A 32 2.31 15.62 6.59
C GLN A 32 3.22 14.89 5.61
N VAL A 33 3.89 13.82 6.05
CA VAL A 33 4.71 12.96 5.18
C VAL A 33 3.83 12.28 4.13
N MET A 34 2.65 11.76 4.49
CA MET A 34 1.72 11.17 3.53
C MET A 34 1.28 12.17 2.45
N LEU A 35 0.92 13.39 2.85
CA LEU A 35 0.54 14.46 1.92
C LEU A 35 1.70 14.84 0.99
N ASN A 36 2.92 14.94 1.53
CA ASN A 36 4.09 15.29 0.73
C ASN A 36 4.38 14.20 -0.32
N ASN A 37 4.38 12.94 0.07
CA ASN A 37 4.60 11.82 -0.85
C ASN A 37 3.50 11.75 -1.92
N PHE A 38 2.23 11.94 -1.54
CA PHE A 38 1.12 12.03 -2.49
C PHE A 38 1.36 13.13 -3.53
N LYS A 39 1.73 14.34 -3.11
CA LYS A 39 2.01 15.45 -4.03
C LYS A 39 3.15 15.12 -4.99
N SER A 40 4.24 14.54 -4.50
CA SER A 40 5.37 14.11 -5.35
C SER A 40 4.94 13.09 -6.40
N PHE A 41 4.09 12.12 -6.06
CA PHE A 41 3.54 11.18 -7.05
C PHE A 41 2.65 11.89 -8.08
N MET A 42 1.80 12.82 -7.66
CA MET A 42 0.94 13.58 -8.57
C MET A 42 1.75 14.43 -9.56
N GLU A 43 2.86 15.02 -9.11
CA GLU A 43 3.79 15.75 -9.99
C GLU A 43 4.47 14.83 -11.00
N LEU A 44 4.91 13.65 -10.56
CA LEU A 44 5.49 12.64 -11.45
C LEU A 44 4.51 12.24 -12.56
N PHE A 45 3.25 11.95 -12.22
CA PHE A 45 2.23 11.60 -13.20
C PHE A 45 1.92 12.75 -14.18
N LYS A 46 1.85 14.00 -13.71
CA LYS A 46 1.64 15.18 -14.56
C LYS A 46 2.82 15.44 -15.51
N SER A 47 4.04 15.15 -15.08
CA SER A 47 5.23 15.39 -15.90
C SER A 47 5.42 14.33 -17.01
N ASN A 48 4.77 13.18 -16.91
CA ASN A 48 4.96 12.02 -17.78
C ASN A 48 3.77 11.74 -18.73
N THR A 49 3.02 12.78 -19.09
CA THR A 49 1.71 12.73 -19.78
C THR A 49 1.73 12.37 -21.26
N ARG A 50 2.92 12.17 -21.87
CA ARG A 50 3.02 11.92 -23.32
C ARG A 50 2.61 10.51 -23.76
N ASP A 51 2.67 9.53 -22.86
CA ASP A 51 2.15 8.18 -23.11
C ASP A 51 1.49 7.66 -21.82
N TYR A 52 0.21 7.99 -21.64
CA TYR A 52 -0.63 7.40 -20.59
C TYR A 52 -0.88 5.92 -20.89
N SER A 53 0.12 5.09 -20.62
CA SER A 53 -0.04 3.65 -20.62
C SER A 53 -1.10 3.24 -19.60
N ARG A 54 -1.79 2.14 -19.86
CA ARG A 54 -2.78 1.56 -18.92
C ARG A 54 -2.20 1.43 -17.50
N LEU A 55 -0.93 1.05 -17.39
CA LEU A 55 -0.19 0.91 -16.13
C LEU A 55 -0.04 2.23 -15.38
N ALA A 56 0.27 3.33 -16.09
CA ALA A 56 0.37 4.65 -15.47
C ALA A 56 -0.98 5.12 -14.89
N ASN A 57 -2.09 4.81 -15.58
CA ASN A 57 -3.43 5.10 -15.09
C ASN A 57 -3.79 4.22 -13.86
N GLU A 58 -3.44 2.93 -13.88
CA GLU A 58 -3.63 2.03 -12.74
C GLU A 58 -2.83 2.52 -11.51
N ALA A 59 -1.56 2.90 -11.69
CA ALA A 59 -0.74 3.47 -10.63
C ALA A 59 -1.30 4.79 -10.08
N PHE A 60 -1.76 5.68 -10.97
CA PHE A 60 -2.42 6.94 -10.59
C PHE A 60 -3.66 6.68 -9.72
N MET A 61 -4.55 5.78 -10.13
CA MET A 61 -5.74 5.42 -9.38
C MET A 61 -5.39 4.80 -8.02
N LEU A 62 -4.36 3.97 -7.95
CA LEU A 62 -3.88 3.36 -6.70
C LEU A 62 -3.38 4.42 -5.71
N VAL A 63 -2.55 5.38 -6.17
CA VAL A 63 -2.06 6.46 -5.31
C VAL A 63 -3.20 7.35 -4.81
N MET A 64 -4.15 7.69 -5.68
CA MET A 64 -5.36 8.45 -5.29
C MET A 64 -6.18 7.72 -4.22
N ARG A 65 -6.42 6.42 -4.40
CA ARG A 65 -7.16 5.61 -3.43
C ARG A 65 -6.41 5.46 -2.11
N ALA A 66 -5.09 5.24 -2.16
CA ALA A 66 -4.26 5.11 -0.97
C ALA A 66 -4.32 6.37 -0.10
N TYR A 67 -4.11 7.55 -0.71
CA TYR A 67 -4.22 8.81 0.01
C TYR A 67 -5.63 9.08 0.52
N GLY A 68 -6.67 8.81 -0.29
CA GLY A 68 -8.06 8.98 0.13
C GLY A 68 -8.42 8.17 1.38
N VAL A 69 -7.94 6.92 1.48
CA VAL A 69 -8.16 6.07 2.66
C VAL A 69 -7.34 6.54 3.85
N LEU A 70 -6.04 6.82 3.68
CA LEU A 70 -5.14 7.13 4.79
C LEU A 70 -5.31 8.54 5.37
N ALA A 71 -5.81 9.49 4.57
CA ALA A 71 -6.11 10.85 5.01
C ALA A 71 -7.47 10.96 5.73
N ASN A 72 -8.34 9.96 5.60
CA ASN A 72 -9.61 9.90 6.31
C ASN A 72 -9.46 9.01 7.55
N LEU A 73 -9.67 9.56 8.75
CA LEU A 73 -9.47 8.83 10.00
C LEU A 73 -10.32 7.56 10.11
N SER A 74 -11.61 7.64 9.74
CA SER A 74 -12.53 6.49 9.83
C SER A 74 -12.15 5.38 8.86
N ASP A 75 -11.80 5.73 7.62
CA ASP A 75 -11.36 4.75 6.62
C ASP A 75 -9.98 4.17 6.96
N LYS A 76 -9.05 4.99 7.49
CA LYS A 76 -7.74 4.54 7.99
C LYS A 76 -7.89 3.53 9.12
N VAL A 77 -8.75 3.80 10.11
CA VAL A 77 -8.99 2.87 11.22
C VAL A 77 -9.48 1.51 10.71
N ARG A 78 -10.49 1.51 9.82
CA ARG A 78 -10.99 0.27 9.21
C ARG A 78 -9.88 -0.46 8.45
N PHE A 79 -9.11 0.28 7.65
CA PHE A 79 -8.00 -0.29 6.90
C PHE A 79 -6.91 -0.88 7.82
N ASP A 80 -6.57 -0.20 8.92
CA ASP A 80 -5.59 -0.67 9.90
C ASP A 80 -6.03 -1.96 10.56
N ASP A 81 -7.32 -2.07 10.91
CA ASP A 81 -7.90 -3.28 11.48
C ASP A 81 -7.85 -4.45 10.49
N GLU A 82 -8.26 -4.23 9.24
CA GLU A 82 -8.15 -5.23 8.19
C GLU A 82 -6.70 -5.67 7.96
N LEU A 83 -5.75 -4.74 7.97
CA LEU A 83 -4.32 -5.02 7.79
C LEU A 83 -3.78 -5.90 8.92
N ARG A 84 -4.19 -5.65 10.18
CA ARG A 84 -3.83 -6.48 11.33
C ARG A 84 -4.43 -7.88 11.24
N MET A 85 -5.72 -7.98 10.91
CA MET A 85 -6.41 -9.27 10.80
C MET A 85 -5.77 -10.16 9.73
N ARG A 86 -5.40 -9.60 8.58
CA ARG A 86 -4.77 -10.35 7.50
C ARG A 86 -3.35 -10.82 7.86
N ARG A 87 -2.56 -9.96 8.51
CA ARG A 87 -1.23 -10.37 9.01
C ARG A 87 -1.34 -11.51 10.02
N ALA A 88 -2.36 -11.47 10.88
CA ALA A 88 -2.63 -12.56 11.80
C ALA A 88 -3.03 -13.85 11.07
N SER A 89 -3.87 -13.78 10.02
CA SER A 89 -4.20 -14.96 9.22
C SER A 89 -2.98 -15.55 8.52
N ASP A 90 -2.13 -14.72 7.91
CA ASP A 90 -0.95 -15.20 7.17
C ASP A 90 0.02 -15.94 8.09
N LEU A 91 0.21 -15.47 9.32
CA LEU A 91 1.00 -16.16 10.35
C LEU A 91 0.39 -17.51 10.77
N LEU A 92 -0.93 -17.62 10.85
CA LEU A 92 -1.61 -18.86 11.23
C LEU A 92 -1.57 -19.94 10.14
N PHE A 93 -1.51 -19.55 8.86
CA PHE A 93 -1.55 -20.49 7.73
C PHE A 93 -0.18 -20.80 7.11
N HIS A 94 0.91 -20.12 7.52
CA HIS A 94 2.26 -20.34 6.97
C HIS A 94 3.29 -20.95 7.94
N HIS A 95 2.91 -21.37 9.16
CA HIS A 95 3.78 -22.21 10.01
C HIS A 95 3.40 -23.70 9.86
N PRO A 96 4.27 -24.59 9.36
CA PRO A 96 4.08 -26.01 9.56
C PRO A 96 4.27 -26.27 11.05
N ILE A 97 3.23 -26.76 11.70
CA ILE A 97 3.28 -27.30 13.05
C ILE A 97 4.43 -28.32 13.06
N LEU A 98 5.53 -28.02 13.77
CA LEU A 98 6.56 -29.02 14.04
C LEU A 98 5.84 -30.18 14.73
N GLN A 99 5.76 -31.32 14.04
CA GLN A 99 5.29 -32.55 14.63
C GLN A 99 6.14 -32.82 15.86
N ALA A 100 5.49 -32.81 17.02
CA ALA A 100 6.07 -33.35 18.23
C ALA A 100 6.37 -34.82 17.99
N GLY A 101 7.64 -35.13 17.75
CA GLY A 101 8.15 -36.49 17.90
C GLY A 101 8.13 -36.84 19.37
N SER A 102 7.35 -37.87 19.71
CA SER A 102 7.44 -38.64 20.95
C SER A 102 7.59 -40.10 20.56
#